data_AF-A0A9P1GIU1-F1
#
_entry.id   AF-A0A9P1GIU1-F1
#
_cell.length_a   1.000
_cell.length_b   1.000
_cell.length_c   1.000
_cell.angle_alpha   90.00
_cell.angle_beta   90.00
_cell.angle_gamma   90.00
#
_symmetry.space_group_name_H-M   'P 1'
#
loop_
_entity.id
_entity.type
_entity.pdbx_description
1 polymer ?
#
loop_
_entity_poly.entity_id
_entity_poly.type
_entity_poly.pdbx_seq_one_letter_code
_entity_poly.pdbx_strand_id
1 'polypeptide(L)'
;MANKGHQEAWPKDDLSILKAGDKVEYYSKTHQHFVEGEVLDVEHNEAGEITRVDLSCKKRADLSKIRRTKAQYKLGDLVDYWSDSYSRWMPCRVQKVHEDGYYDLEVKKMAVATKMRPRREPPQEANSGAAAVEPAAEPAVDDEAKPGENPVAQCQGSPGDCNPPPYARDAATSNASEVSTAASLVASGVPYRELPADMIFLGSGLEFVPKRKGHTSKGYCASTNRSGGLLAGDLILENDVFDPSEPRLCTQLAEKLGSFSSIEAMKGFAGGLNEGVWFMYGEEETYVLKLVKCQRIACHVPTEAENLERVRQQHPGIGADQTIAFPVKLCGCYSTDGTKRYDLIVMRKIPGERLAEVLGRWYYAQQEPSEDPLLRQLWESLGRQLASFHERYGKQHGDFQPFNIFYDEVTGAICFIDVGGMGIPTMDNDVEHFREAMGLLKKGYNEQLMDDLTAAFIQGYKQAGGPVIVD
;
A
#
# COMPACT_ATOMS: atom_id res chain seq x y z
N MET A 1 -23.92 -29.56 23.43
CA MET A 1 -24.69 -29.08 22.26
C MET A 1 -23.68 -28.60 21.23
N ALA A 2 -23.68 -29.18 20.02
CA ALA A 2 -22.67 -28.92 19.01
C ALA A 2 -22.77 -27.48 18.49
N ASN A 3 -21.63 -26.80 18.48
CA ASN A 3 -21.48 -25.38 18.15
C ASN A 3 -21.89 -25.15 16.69
N LYS A 4 -22.95 -24.36 16.45
CA LYS A 4 -23.32 -23.93 15.10
C LYS A 4 -22.31 -22.88 14.67
N GLY A 5 -21.30 -23.30 13.91
CA GLY A 5 -20.33 -22.38 13.31
C GLY A 5 -21.04 -21.26 12.57
N HIS A 6 -20.68 -20.02 12.89
CA HIS A 6 -21.05 -18.85 12.12
C HIS A 6 -20.62 -19.07 10.66
N GLN A 7 -21.60 -19.27 9.78
CA GLN A 7 -21.40 -19.12 8.36
C GLN A 7 -21.23 -17.62 8.13
N GLU A 8 -20.02 -17.20 7.77
CA GLU A 8 -19.76 -15.85 7.25
C GLU A 8 -20.82 -15.52 6.20
N ALA A 9 -21.43 -14.34 6.31
CA ALA A 9 -22.36 -13.85 5.32
C ALA A 9 -21.59 -13.58 4.01
N TRP A 10 -21.65 -14.52 3.08
CA TRP A 10 -21.01 -14.40 1.77
C TRP A 10 -21.59 -13.21 0.99
N PRO A 11 -20.79 -12.51 0.16
CA PRO A 11 -21.31 -11.50 -0.76
C PRO A 11 -22.42 -12.13 -1.59
N LYS A 12 -23.62 -11.57 -1.52
CA LYS A 12 -24.74 -12.04 -2.34
C LYS A 12 -24.48 -11.57 -3.76
N ASP A 13 -23.92 -12.45 -4.58
CA ASP A 13 -23.94 -12.29 -6.02
C ASP A 13 -25.38 -12.00 -6.45
N ASP A 14 -25.56 -11.11 -7.42
CA ASP A 14 -26.87 -10.90 -8.04
C ASP A 14 -27.20 -12.11 -8.91
N LEU A 15 -27.79 -13.13 -8.28
CA LEU A 15 -28.15 -14.39 -8.91
C LEU A 15 -29.43 -14.28 -9.74
N SER A 16 -30.12 -13.14 -9.75
CA SER A 16 -31.38 -12.93 -10.50
C SER A 16 -31.22 -13.09 -12.02
N ILE A 17 -29.98 -13.10 -12.50
CA ILE A 17 -29.60 -13.15 -13.92
C ILE A 17 -28.95 -14.48 -14.33
N LEU A 18 -29.11 -15.57 -13.55
CA LEU A 18 -28.62 -16.89 -13.94
C LEU A 18 -29.42 -17.45 -15.14
N LYS A 19 -28.70 -18.04 -16.10
CA LYS A 19 -29.28 -18.70 -17.27
C LYS A 19 -28.64 -20.07 -17.51
N ALA A 20 -29.36 -20.95 -18.21
CA ALA A 20 -28.80 -22.23 -18.66
C ALA A 20 -27.49 -22.00 -19.45
N GLY A 21 -26.47 -22.79 -19.13
CA GLY A 21 -25.10 -22.67 -19.64
C GLY A 21 -24.14 -21.85 -18.76
N ASP A 22 -24.64 -21.08 -17.79
CA ASP A 22 -23.77 -20.32 -16.89
C ASP A 22 -22.90 -21.26 -16.04
N LYS A 23 -21.61 -20.94 -15.93
CA LYS A 23 -20.69 -21.63 -15.01
C LYS A 23 -20.85 -21.04 -13.61
N VAL A 24 -21.10 -21.92 -12.65
CA VAL A 24 -21.28 -21.57 -11.23
C VAL A 24 -20.46 -22.49 -10.34
N GLU A 25 -20.32 -22.12 -9.08
CA GLU A 25 -19.82 -22.98 -8.02
C GLU A 25 -20.93 -23.22 -6.99
N TYR A 26 -21.10 -24.47 -6.57
CA TYR A 26 -22.08 -24.88 -5.57
C TYR A 26 -21.40 -25.35 -4.28
N TYR A 27 -21.75 -24.78 -3.14
CA TYR A 27 -21.25 -25.25 -1.85
C TYR A 27 -21.86 -26.60 -1.48
N SER A 28 -21.06 -27.66 -1.59
CA SER A 28 -21.48 -29.02 -1.24
C SER A 28 -21.32 -29.27 0.25
N LYS A 29 -22.44 -29.37 0.99
CA LYS A 29 -22.40 -29.75 2.43
C LYS A 29 -21.71 -31.09 2.67
N THR A 30 -21.84 -32.05 1.75
CA THR A 30 -21.22 -33.36 1.87
C THR A 30 -19.70 -33.27 1.80
N HIS A 31 -19.17 -32.42 0.92
CA HIS A 31 -17.73 -32.32 0.69
C HIS A 31 -17.06 -31.12 1.37
N GLN A 32 -17.83 -30.25 2.03
CA GLN A 32 -17.36 -29.04 2.73
C GLN A 32 -16.48 -28.13 1.85
N HIS A 33 -16.76 -28.08 0.54
CA HIS A 33 -16.12 -27.17 -0.41
C HIS A 33 -17.07 -26.82 -1.58
N PHE A 34 -16.66 -25.83 -2.38
CA PHE A 34 -17.35 -25.42 -3.59
C PHE A 34 -17.02 -26.37 -4.75
N VAL A 35 -18.06 -26.89 -5.41
CA VAL A 35 -17.95 -27.78 -6.56
C VAL A 35 -18.37 -27.01 -7.79
N GLU A 36 -17.56 -27.04 -8.84
CA GLU A 36 -17.92 -26.44 -10.12
C GLU A 36 -19.15 -27.13 -10.71
N GLY A 37 -20.02 -26.32 -11.29
CA GLY A 37 -21.25 -26.75 -11.92
C GLY A 37 -21.60 -25.87 -13.10
N GLU A 38 -22.46 -26.38 -13.94
CA GLU A 38 -23.09 -25.62 -15.01
C GLU A 38 -24.58 -25.57 -14.73
N VAL A 39 -25.18 -24.39 -14.90
CA VAL A 39 -26.63 -24.23 -14.80
C VAL A 39 -27.27 -24.97 -15.96
N LEU A 40 -28.02 -26.02 -15.67
CA LEU A 40 -28.74 -26.80 -16.68
C LEU A 40 -30.14 -26.24 -16.95
N ASP A 41 -30.81 -25.79 -15.90
CA ASP A 41 -32.18 -25.27 -15.98
C ASP A 41 -32.46 -24.26 -14.86
N VAL A 42 -33.32 -23.28 -15.13
CA VAL A 42 -33.69 -22.19 -14.22
C VAL A 42 -35.21 -22.00 -14.27
N GLU A 43 -35.87 -22.26 -13.15
CA GLU A 43 -37.33 -22.11 -13.01
C GLU A 43 -37.64 -20.74 -12.39
N HIS A 44 -38.53 -19.99 -13.02
CA HIS A 44 -38.97 -18.67 -12.57
C HIS A 44 -40.42 -18.73 -12.06
N ASN A 45 -40.75 -17.94 -11.04
CA ASN A 45 -42.14 -17.71 -10.65
C ASN A 45 -42.84 -16.71 -11.60
N GLU A 46 -44.13 -16.44 -11.36
CA GLU A 46 -44.92 -15.47 -12.14
C GLU A 46 -44.37 -14.04 -12.08
N ALA A 47 -43.61 -13.69 -11.03
CA ALA A 47 -42.94 -12.40 -10.88
C ALA A 47 -41.58 -12.33 -11.60
N GLY A 48 -41.13 -13.42 -12.22
CA GLY A 48 -39.82 -13.51 -12.88
C GLY A 48 -38.65 -13.75 -11.93
N GLU A 49 -38.90 -14.12 -10.66
CA GLU A 49 -37.85 -14.47 -9.71
C GLU A 49 -37.46 -15.94 -9.84
N ILE A 50 -36.17 -16.23 -9.75
CA ILE A 50 -35.66 -17.61 -9.79
C ILE A 50 -36.09 -18.33 -8.51
N THR A 51 -36.86 -19.41 -8.66
CA THR A 51 -37.29 -20.27 -7.54
C THR A 51 -36.47 -21.54 -7.43
N ARG A 52 -35.88 -21.98 -8.55
CA ARG A 52 -35.12 -23.23 -8.61
C ARG A 52 -34.04 -23.15 -9.67
N VAL A 53 -32.89 -23.74 -9.35
CA VAL A 53 -31.79 -23.94 -10.29
C VAL A 53 -31.38 -25.41 -10.25
N ASP A 54 -31.32 -26.05 -11.42
CA ASP A 54 -30.73 -27.37 -11.55
C ASP A 54 -29.31 -27.21 -12.11
N LEU A 55 -28.32 -27.72 -11.37
CA LEU A 55 -26.91 -27.69 -11.74
C LEU A 55 -26.46 -29.07 -12.20
N SER A 56 -25.43 -29.12 -13.05
CA SER A 56 -24.81 -30.37 -13.51
C SER A 56 -24.33 -31.26 -12.36
N CYS A 57 -23.91 -30.66 -11.24
CA CYS A 57 -23.48 -31.36 -10.04
C CYS A 57 -24.59 -31.52 -8.97
N LYS A 58 -25.72 -30.80 -9.08
CA LYS A 58 -26.79 -30.80 -8.09
C LYS A 58 -28.14 -30.36 -8.68
N LYS A 59 -29.11 -31.29 -8.72
CA LYS A 59 -30.52 -30.95 -8.96
C LYS A 59 -31.12 -30.20 -7.77
N ARG A 60 -32.00 -29.23 -8.05
CA ARG A 60 -32.68 -28.38 -7.05
C ARG A 60 -31.68 -27.75 -6.09
N ALA A 61 -30.65 -27.12 -6.65
CA ALA A 61 -29.63 -26.43 -5.88
C ALA A 61 -30.26 -25.23 -5.15
N ASP A 62 -29.90 -25.09 -3.88
CA ASP A 62 -30.31 -23.97 -3.04
C ASP A 62 -29.52 -22.73 -3.48
N LEU A 63 -30.23 -21.69 -3.94
CA LEU A 63 -29.65 -20.43 -4.43
C LEU A 63 -28.65 -19.81 -3.45
N SER A 64 -28.88 -19.93 -2.13
CA SER A 64 -27.95 -19.42 -1.10
C SER A 64 -26.59 -20.12 -1.08
N LYS A 65 -26.44 -21.22 -1.82
CA LYS A 65 -25.21 -22.02 -1.94
C LYS A 65 -24.58 -21.95 -3.32
N ILE A 66 -25.17 -21.19 -4.23
CA ILE A 66 -24.66 -21.00 -5.58
C ILE A 66 -23.93 -19.66 -5.58
N ARG A 67 -22.73 -19.63 -6.16
CA ARG A 67 -22.04 -18.39 -6.53
C ARG A 67 -21.62 -18.50 -7.98
N ARG A 68 -21.48 -17.39 -8.68
CA ARG A 68 -20.93 -17.46 -10.04
C ARG A 68 -19.48 -17.96 -9.97
N THR A 69 -19.08 -18.83 -10.90
CA THR A 69 -17.67 -19.18 -11.01
C THR A 69 -16.93 -17.88 -11.22
N LYS A 70 -15.84 -17.66 -10.48
CA LYS A 70 -15.02 -16.45 -10.61
C LYS A 70 -14.87 -16.14 -12.10
N ALA A 71 -15.35 -14.96 -12.52
CA ALA A 71 -15.30 -14.58 -13.92
C ALA A 71 -13.85 -14.74 -14.41
N GLN A 72 -13.63 -15.64 -15.37
CA GLN A 72 -12.33 -15.78 -15.98
C GLN A 72 -12.16 -14.63 -16.97
N TYR A 73 -11.58 -13.53 -16.49
CA TYR A 73 -11.19 -12.43 -17.36
C TYR A 73 -10.07 -12.90 -18.30
N LYS A 74 -10.06 -12.38 -19.51
CA LYS A 74 -9.04 -12.65 -20.51
C LYS A 74 -8.10 -11.46 -20.63
N LEU A 75 -6.91 -11.74 -21.16
CA LEU A 75 -5.96 -10.69 -21.55
C LEU A 75 -6.67 -9.66 -22.45
N GLY A 76 -6.61 -8.39 -22.06
CA GLY A 76 -7.20 -7.29 -22.80
C GLY A 76 -8.61 -6.87 -22.35
N ASP A 77 -9.30 -7.67 -21.52
CA ASP A 77 -10.64 -7.32 -21.02
C ASP A 77 -10.62 -5.99 -20.26
N LEU A 78 -11.67 -5.18 -20.49
CA LEU A 78 -11.94 -3.96 -19.74
C LEU A 78 -12.73 -4.29 -18.48
N VAL A 79 -12.16 -3.95 -17.33
CA VAL A 79 -12.71 -4.27 -16.02
C VAL A 79 -12.68 -3.04 -15.13
N ASP A 80 -13.54 -3.00 -14.12
CA ASP A 80 -13.35 -2.11 -12.98
C ASP A 80 -12.69 -2.90 -11.85
N TYR A 81 -11.68 -2.32 -11.21
CA TYR A 81 -10.99 -2.85 -10.04
C TYR A 81 -11.33 -2.04 -8.78
N TRP A 82 -11.73 -2.69 -7.70
CA TRP A 82 -11.92 -2.03 -6.40
C TRP A 82 -10.58 -1.80 -5.71
N SER A 83 -10.19 -0.52 -5.57
CA SER A 83 -9.01 -0.13 -4.81
C SER A 83 -9.42 0.26 -3.39
N ASP A 84 -8.93 -0.47 -2.38
CA ASP A 84 -9.18 -0.12 -0.97
C ASP A 84 -8.54 1.23 -0.62
N SER A 85 -7.32 1.49 -1.12
CA SER A 85 -6.59 2.73 -0.89
C SER A 85 -7.37 3.97 -1.37
N TYR A 86 -8.12 3.84 -2.47
CA TYR A 86 -8.93 4.94 -3.02
C TYR A 86 -10.43 4.81 -2.72
N SER A 87 -10.85 3.73 -2.04
CA SER A 87 -12.25 3.41 -1.75
C SER A 87 -13.20 3.58 -2.95
N ARG A 88 -12.75 3.21 -4.15
CA ARG A 88 -13.51 3.35 -5.40
C ARG A 88 -13.18 2.28 -6.43
N TRP A 89 -14.10 2.09 -7.36
CA TRP A 89 -13.89 1.28 -8.57
C TRP A 89 -13.07 2.09 -9.59
N MET A 90 -11.97 1.50 -10.06
CA MET A 90 -11.04 2.09 -11.01
C MET A 90 -11.09 1.34 -12.33
N PRO A 91 -11.33 2.02 -13.47
CA PRO A 91 -11.29 1.37 -14.76
C PRO A 91 -9.86 0.93 -15.08
N CYS A 92 -9.69 -0.30 -15.55
CA CYS A 92 -8.39 -0.81 -15.97
C CYS A 92 -8.55 -1.92 -17.01
N ARG A 93 -7.41 -2.34 -17.55
CA ARG A 93 -7.31 -3.47 -18.49
C ARG A 93 -6.56 -4.63 -17.86
N VAL A 94 -7.02 -5.85 -18.13
CA VAL A 94 -6.29 -7.07 -17.76
C VAL A 94 -5.04 -7.21 -18.65
N GLN A 95 -3.87 -7.18 -18.04
CA GLN A 95 -2.55 -7.30 -18.68
C GLN A 95 -1.95 -8.71 -18.59
N LYS A 96 -2.36 -9.52 -17.61
CA LYS A 96 -1.96 -10.92 -17.51
C LYS A 96 -2.99 -11.72 -16.71
N VAL A 97 -3.16 -12.99 -17.08
CA VAL A 97 -3.96 -13.97 -16.34
C VAL A 97 -3.02 -15.06 -15.85
N HIS A 98 -2.98 -15.30 -14.54
CA HIS A 98 -2.15 -16.33 -13.93
C HIS A 98 -2.97 -17.62 -13.72
N GLU A 99 -2.29 -18.78 -13.75
CA GLU A 99 -2.94 -20.10 -13.61
C GLU A 99 -3.62 -20.31 -12.24
N ASP A 100 -3.20 -19.55 -11.23
CA ASP A 100 -3.71 -19.58 -9.86
C ASP A 100 -4.95 -18.68 -9.64
N GLY A 101 -5.43 -18.01 -10.70
CA GLY A 101 -6.64 -17.19 -10.68
C GLY A 101 -6.42 -15.74 -10.22
N TYR A 102 -5.16 -15.28 -10.18
CA TYR A 102 -4.82 -13.86 -10.04
C TYR A 102 -4.66 -13.17 -11.40
N TYR A 103 -4.76 -11.84 -11.39
CA TYR A 103 -4.71 -11.02 -12.61
C TYR A 103 -3.72 -9.88 -12.43
N ASP A 104 -2.85 -9.65 -13.42
CA ASP A 104 -2.14 -8.38 -13.47
C ASP A 104 -3.02 -7.38 -14.23
N LEU A 105 -3.36 -6.29 -13.56
CA LEU A 105 -4.10 -5.17 -14.12
C LEU A 105 -3.14 -4.01 -14.34
N GLU A 106 -3.48 -3.15 -15.30
CA GLU A 106 -2.73 -1.91 -15.55
C GLU A 106 -2.46 -1.08 -14.29
N VAL A 107 -3.38 -1.11 -13.33
CA VAL A 107 -3.32 -0.34 -12.08
C VAL A 107 -2.88 -1.16 -10.86
N LYS A 108 -2.87 -2.50 -10.95
CA LYS A 108 -2.54 -3.39 -9.82
C LYS A 108 -2.13 -4.78 -10.31
N LYS A 109 -0.91 -5.19 -9.99
CA LYS A 109 -0.44 -6.58 -10.17
C LYS A 109 -1.06 -7.52 -9.15
N MET A 110 -1.20 -8.80 -9.50
CA MET A 110 -1.73 -9.86 -8.63
C MET A 110 -3.09 -9.50 -7.99
N ALA A 111 -3.97 -8.84 -8.74
CA ALA A 111 -5.33 -8.54 -8.32
C ALA A 111 -6.15 -9.83 -8.18
N VAL A 112 -6.92 -9.90 -7.09
CA VAL A 112 -7.86 -11.00 -6.85
C VAL A 112 -9.13 -10.76 -7.66
N ALA A 113 -9.61 -11.78 -8.37
CA ALA A 113 -10.84 -11.72 -9.19
C ALA A 113 -12.06 -11.13 -8.45
N THR A 114 -12.16 -11.33 -7.13
CA THR A 114 -13.27 -10.82 -6.31
C THR A 114 -13.29 -9.31 -6.15
N LYS A 115 -12.18 -8.62 -6.48
CA LYS A 115 -12.08 -7.16 -6.53
C LYS A 115 -12.22 -6.63 -7.94
N MET A 116 -12.59 -7.47 -8.90
CA MET A 116 -12.78 -7.10 -10.29
C MET A 116 -14.24 -7.28 -10.67
N ARG A 117 -14.72 -6.47 -11.60
CA ARG A 117 -16.01 -6.67 -12.25
C ARG A 117 -15.90 -6.27 -13.73
N PRO A 118 -16.66 -6.89 -14.64
CA PRO A 118 -16.70 -6.45 -16.03
C PRO A 118 -17.09 -4.98 -16.09
N ARG A 119 -16.36 -4.18 -16.87
CA ARG A 119 -16.72 -2.79 -17.09
C ARG A 119 -17.97 -2.76 -17.97
N ARG A 120 -19.04 -2.12 -17.50
CA ARG A 120 -20.18 -1.81 -18.37
C ARG A 120 -19.70 -0.71 -19.31
N GLU A 121 -19.58 -1.00 -20.60
CA GLU A 121 -19.41 0.09 -21.57
C GLU A 121 -20.60 1.03 -21.41
N PRO A 122 -20.37 2.35 -21.30
CA PRO A 122 -21.47 3.29 -21.40
C PRO A 122 -22.19 3.01 -22.73
N PRO A 123 -23.54 3.10 -22.78
CA PRO A 123 -24.26 2.96 -24.04
C PRO A 123 -23.57 3.88 -25.04
N GLN A 124 -23.05 3.31 -26.14
CA GLN A 124 -22.56 4.12 -27.24
C GLN A 124 -23.70 5.08 -27.59
N GLU A 125 -23.54 6.37 -27.27
CA GLU A 125 -24.44 7.39 -27.76
C GLU A 125 -24.49 7.18 -29.27
N ALA A 126 -25.66 6.77 -29.76
CA ALA A 126 -25.87 6.45 -31.15
C ALA A 126 -25.43 7.67 -31.95
N ASN A 127 -24.28 7.56 -32.59
CA ASN A 127 -23.68 8.60 -33.39
C ASN A 127 -24.61 8.80 -34.59
N SER A 128 -25.58 9.70 -34.45
CA SER A 128 -26.54 10.05 -35.48
C SER A 128 -25.77 10.61 -36.66
N GLY A 129 -25.85 9.90 -37.79
CA GLY A 129 -25.03 10.14 -38.96
C GLY A 129 -25.10 11.58 -39.47
N ALA A 130 -23.93 12.16 -39.67
CA ALA A 130 -23.71 13.17 -40.70
C ALA A 130 -23.03 12.48 -41.89
N ALA A 131 -23.76 12.43 -43.00
CA ALA A 131 -23.35 11.78 -44.24
C ALA A 131 -22.05 12.38 -44.81
N ALA A 132 -21.12 11.52 -45.18
CA ALA A 132 -19.92 11.85 -45.93
C ALA A 132 -20.26 12.19 -47.38
N VAL A 133 -19.76 13.32 -47.86
CA VAL A 133 -19.68 13.66 -49.28
C VAL A 133 -18.32 13.19 -49.79
N GLU A 134 -18.32 12.32 -50.80
CA GLU A 134 -17.13 11.86 -51.54
C GLU A 134 -16.43 13.01 -52.30
N PRO A 135 -15.09 13.03 -52.38
CA PRO A 135 -14.39 13.72 -53.44
C PRO A 135 -13.94 12.75 -54.56
N ALA A 136 -14.07 13.25 -55.78
CA ALA A 136 -13.78 12.57 -57.04
C ALA A 136 -12.27 12.32 -57.29
N ALA A 137 -12.03 11.28 -58.09
CA ALA A 137 -10.75 10.81 -58.59
C ALA A 137 -10.13 11.74 -59.66
N GLU A 138 -8.80 11.74 -59.79
CA GLU A 138 -8.07 11.89 -61.05
C GLU A 138 -6.63 11.26 -60.97
N PRO A 139 -5.99 10.95 -62.12
CA PRO A 139 -5.20 9.73 -62.29
C PRO A 139 -3.66 9.89 -62.34
N ALA A 140 -2.99 8.73 -62.38
CA ALA A 140 -1.54 8.50 -62.40
C ALA A 140 -0.83 8.84 -63.72
N VAL A 141 0.46 9.21 -63.64
CA VAL A 141 1.47 9.00 -64.70
C VAL A 141 2.84 8.73 -64.05
N ASP A 142 3.56 7.77 -64.62
CA ASP A 142 4.87 7.24 -64.23
C ASP A 142 6.09 8.08 -64.66
N ASP A 143 7.18 7.81 -63.93
CA ASP A 143 8.58 7.62 -64.37
C ASP A 143 9.61 8.75 -64.61
N GLU A 144 10.85 8.34 -64.34
CA GLU A 144 12.18 8.86 -64.73
C GLU A 144 13.01 9.84 -63.85
N ALA A 145 14.07 9.23 -63.30
CA ALA A 145 15.50 9.57 -63.44
C ALA A 145 16.20 10.62 -62.54
N LYS A 146 17.44 10.23 -62.18
CA LYS A 146 18.45 10.78 -61.23
C LYS A 146 19.21 12.03 -61.79
N PRO A 147 20.42 12.38 -61.28
CA PRO A 147 20.75 13.16 -60.08
C PRO A 147 21.56 14.43 -60.42
N GLY A 148 21.80 15.33 -59.46
CA GLY A 148 22.65 16.52 -59.66
C GLY A 148 23.35 17.01 -58.40
N GLU A 149 24.65 17.22 -58.54
CA GLU A 149 25.68 17.52 -57.53
C GLU A 149 25.64 18.97 -57.01
N ASN A 150 26.06 19.17 -55.73
CA ASN A 150 26.98 20.18 -55.11
C ASN A 150 27.20 21.60 -55.75
N PRO A 151 27.87 22.58 -55.08
CA PRO A 151 28.35 22.68 -53.68
C PRO A 151 28.22 24.09 -53.00
N VAL A 152 28.57 24.13 -51.70
CA VAL A 152 29.36 25.16 -50.95
C VAL A 152 29.01 26.66 -51.05
N ALA A 153 28.71 27.28 -49.90
CA ALA A 153 29.28 28.58 -49.52
C ALA A 153 29.24 28.81 -48.00
N GLN A 154 30.43 28.96 -47.41
CA GLN A 154 30.68 29.54 -46.10
C GLN A 154 30.43 31.05 -46.15
N CYS A 155 29.84 31.62 -45.08
CA CYS A 155 30.04 33.03 -44.72
C CYS A 155 30.15 33.16 -43.20
N GLN A 156 31.30 33.66 -42.77
CA GLN A 156 31.59 34.17 -41.43
C GLN A 156 30.99 35.58 -41.29
N GLY A 157 30.52 35.96 -40.10
CA GLY A 157 30.10 37.34 -39.83
C GLY A 157 29.54 37.54 -38.42
N SER A 158 30.36 38.14 -37.56
CA SER A 158 30.16 38.56 -36.16
C SER A 158 29.03 39.59 -35.93
N PRO A 159 28.68 39.91 -34.66
CA PRO A 159 27.36 40.34 -34.24
C PRO A 159 27.17 41.86 -34.30
N GLY A 160 25.93 42.28 -34.54
CA GLY A 160 25.53 43.68 -34.51
C GLY A 160 24.15 43.83 -33.88
N ASP A 161 24.09 44.62 -32.82
CA ASP A 161 22.92 45.09 -32.10
C ASP A 161 21.83 45.64 -33.03
N CYS A 162 20.61 45.13 -32.88
CA CYS A 162 19.39 45.78 -33.34
C CYS A 162 18.25 45.52 -32.34
N ASN A 163 17.89 46.54 -31.57
CA ASN A 163 16.56 46.65 -30.96
C ASN A 163 15.45 46.44 -32.01
N PRO A 164 14.35 45.76 -31.68
CA PRO A 164 13.08 46.00 -32.34
C PRO A 164 12.07 46.76 -31.46
N PRO A 165 11.09 47.45 -32.07
CA PRO A 165 10.13 48.35 -31.42
C PRO A 165 8.81 47.64 -31.04
N PRO A 166 7.86 48.34 -30.37
CA PRO A 166 6.73 47.73 -29.66
C PRO A 166 5.44 47.69 -30.49
N TYR A 167 4.57 46.69 -30.28
CA TYR A 167 3.08 46.62 -30.42
C TYR A 167 2.69 45.14 -30.34
N ALA A 168 1.50 44.68 -29.95
CA ALA A 168 0.52 44.98 -28.91
C ALA A 168 -0.48 43.80 -28.95
N ARG A 169 -0.97 43.37 -27.77
CA ARG A 169 -2.24 42.64 -27.49
C ARG A 169 -2.43 41.24 -28.12
N ASP A 170 -3.12 40.25 -27.57
CA ASP A 170 -3.95 40.03 -26.37
C ASP A 170 -4.14 38.50 -26.19
N ALA A 171 -4.55 38.12 -24.98
CA ALA A 171 -5.36 36.94 -24.61
C ALA A 171 -4.75 35.51 -24.61
N ALA A 172 -4.47 35.00 -23.40
CA ALA A 172 -4.98 33.70 -22.94
C ALA A 172 -4.87 33.60 -21.40
N THR A 173 -5.98 33.89 -20.73
CA THR A 173 -6.22 33.57 -19.31
C THR A 173 -6.74 32.13 -19.17
N SER A 174 -6.25 31.43 -18.15
CA SER A 174 -6.91 30.44 -17.27
C SER A 174 -6.13 29.15 -17.10
N ASN A 175 -5.35 29.09 -16.00
CA ASN A 175 -5.07 27.92 -15.13
C ASN A 175 -3.82 28.17 -14.27
N ALA A 176 -3.83 29.27 -13.50
CA ALA A 176 -2.74 29.63 -12.59
C ALA A 176 -3.18 29.89 -11.14
N SER A 177 -4.40 29.52 -10.75
CA SER A 177 -4.91 29.85 -9.41
C SER A 177 -4.71 28.77 -8.33
N GLU A 178 -4.29 27.54 -8.68
CA GLU A 178 -4.17 26.46 -7.68
C GLU A 178 -2.73 26.26 -7.17
N VAL A 179 -1.72 26.47 -8.02
CA VAL A 179 -0.30 26.38 -7.62
C VAL A 179 0.15 27.61 -6.79
N SER A 180 -0.53 28.75 -6.95
CA SER A 180 -0.24 30.00 -6.21
C SER A 180 -0.64 29.92 -4.73
N THR A 181 -1.66 29.15 -4.40
CA THR A 181 -2.24 29.11 -3.04
C THR A 181 -1.33 28.39 -2.04
N ALA A 182 -0.67 27.30 -2.45
CA ALA A 182 0.27 26.57 -1.59
C ALA A 182 1.55 27.39 -1.31
N ALA A 183 2.10 28.06 -2.32
CA ALA A 183 3.27 28.93 -2.16
C ALA A 183 2.97 30.16 -1.27
N SER A 184 1.75 30.72 -1.37
CA SER A 184 1.30 31.84 -0.54
C SER A 184 1.04 31.45 0.92
N LEU A 185 0.56 30.23 1.18
CA LEU A 185 0.35 29.69 2.53
C LEU A 185 1.68 29.38 3.26
N VAL A 186 2.69 28.91 2.53
CA VAL A 186 4.04 28.70 3.07
C VAL A 186 4.75 30.05 3.34
N ALA A 187 4.58 31.03 2.46
CA ALA A 187 5.12 32.39 2.66
C ALA A 187 4.47 33.16 3.84
N SER A 188 3.29 32.72 4.30
CA SER A 188 2.58 33.32 5.44
C SER A 188 2.85 32.64 6.79
N GLY A 189 3.80 31.69 6.85
CA GLY A 189 4.22 31.06 8.11
C GLY A 189 3.22 30.08 8.71
N VAL A 190 2.30 29.54 7.90
CA VAL A 190 1.38 28.48 8.35
C VAL A 190 2.19 27.20 8.62
N PRO A 191 2.10 26.60 9.81
CA PRO A 191 2.81 25.36 10.12
C PRO A 191 2.40 24.24 9.16
N TYR A 192 3.38 23.50 8.61
CA TYR A 192 3.19 22.39 7.66
C TYR A 192 2.15 21.35 8.08
N ARG A 193 1.84 21.23 9.38
CA ARG A 193 0.82 20.33 9.95
C ARG A 193 -0.62 20.62 9.52
N GLU A 194 -0.89 21.71 8.81
CA GLU A 194 -2.24 22.12 8.39
C GLU A 194 -2.53 21.95 6.88
N LEU A 195 -1.58 21.40 6.10
CA LEU A 195 -1.83 21.12 4.67
C LEU A 195 -2.71 19.87 4.48
N PRO A 196 -3.62 19.86 3.48
CA PRO A 196 -4.57 18.77 3.27
C PRO A 196 -3.87 17.48 2.77
N ALA A 197 -4.29 16.34 3.34
CA ALA A 197 -3.64 15.04 3.20
C ALA A 197 -3.79 14.37 1.81
N ASP A 198 -4.58 14.95 0.91
CA ASP A 198 -4.92 14.39 -0.40
C ASP A 198 -3.88 14.68 -1.49
N MET A 199 -2.93 15.58 -1.26
CA MET A 199 -1.84 15.88 -2.21
C MET A 199 -0.63 14.96 -2.09
N ILE A 200 -0.59 14.09 -1.08
CA ILE A 200 0.62 13.32 -0.77
C ILE A 200 0.19 11.88 -0.45
N PHE A 201 0.16 10.99 -1.46
CA PHE A 201 0.75 9.64 -1.44
C PHE A 201 0.07 8.48 -2.19
N LEU A 202 0.94 7.55 -2.59
CA LEU A 202 0.77 6.30 -3.31
C LEU A 202 1.33 5.13 -2.48
N GLY A 203 0.49 4.15 -2.13
CA GLY A 203 0.81 2.71 -2.05
C GLY A 203 1.50 2.13 -0.80
N SER A 204 0.97 0.99 -0.32
CA SER A 204 1.66 0.01 0.55
C SER A 204 1.50 -1.39 -0.05
N GLY A 205 2.59 -2.09 -0.33
CA GLY A 205 2.61 -3.42 -0.98
C GLY A 205 3.30 -4.47 -0.12
N LEU A 206 2.56 -5.46 0.36
CA LEU A 206 3.10 -6.73 0.84
C LEU A 206 2.62 -7.82 -0.14
N GLU A 207 3.55 -8.46 -0.86
CA GLU A 207 3.26 -9.50 -1.87
C GLU A 207 3.97 -10.83 -1.55
N PHE A 208 3.38 -11.92 -2.03
CA PHE A 208 3.53 -13.32 -1.58
C PHE A 208 4.73 -14.08 -2.17
N VAL A 209 5.30 -15.04 -1.41
CA VAL A 209 6.32 -16.04 -1.85
C VAL A 209 5.78 -17.49 -1.68
N PRO A 210 6.12 -18.47 -2.54
CA PRO A 210 5.47 -19.80 -2.53
C PRO A 210 6.10 -20.86 -1.60
N LYS A 211 5.19 -21.54 -0.88
CA LYS A 211 5.16 -22.91 -0.30
C LYS A 211 6.48 -23.65 0.06
N ARG A 212 6.65 -23.90 1.36
CA ARG A 212 7.20 -25.17 1.92
C ARG A 212 6.32 -25.68 3.08
N LYS A 213 6.21 -27.01 3.22
CA LYS A 213 5.34 -27.71 4.17
C LYS A 213 5.97 -27.78 5.57
N GLY A 214 5.19 -27.54 6.63
CA GLY A 214 5.52 -28.10 7.95
C GLY A 214 4.81 -27.54 9.20
N HIS A 215 4.03 -28.41 9.82
CA HIS A 215 3.75 -28.59 11.26
C HIS A 215 2.90 -27.58 12.06
N THR A 216 1.82 -28.11 12.62
CA THR A 216 0.95 -27.51 13.64
C THR A 216 1.47 -27.82 15.04
N SER A 217 1.48 -26.84 15.94
CA SER A 217 1.55 -27.08 17.37
C SER A 217 0.50 -26.25 18.11
N LYS A 218 -0.20 -26.90 19.03
CA LYS A 218 -1.12 -26.33 20.03
C LYS A 218 -0.47 -26.47 21.40
N GLY A 219 -0.58 -25.46 22.25
CA GLY A 219 -0.24 -25.59 23.67
C GLY A 219 -0.61 -24.34 24.49
N TYR A 220 -1.53 -24.51 25.43
CA TYR A 220 -1.92 -23.56 26.48
C TYR A 220 -0.89 -23.54 27.63
N CYS A 221 -0.79 -22.43 28.38
CA CYS A 221 -1.03 -22.31 29.84
C CYS A 221 -0.31 -21.11 30.50
N ALA A 222 -0.90 -20.66 31.61
CA ALA A 222 -0.70 -19.39 32.29
C ALA A 222 0.44 -19.34 33.34
N SER A 223 0.87 -18.10 33.61
CA SER A 223 1.34 -17.52 34.89
C SER A 223 2.72 -17.90 35.46
N THR A 224 3.68 -16.95 35.46
CA THR A 224 4.01 -16.06 36.60
C THR A 224 5.26 -15.22 36.30
N ASN A 225 5.32 -14.05 36.92
CA ASN A 225 6.23 -12.93 36.70
C ASN A 225 7.74 -13.21 36.78
N ARG A 226 8.45 -12.53 35.85
CA ARG A 226 9.90 -12.25 35.72
C ARG A 226 10.63 -13.08 34.64
N SER A 227 10.46 -12.72 33.38
CA SER A 227 11.38 -13.12 32.30
C SER A 227 11.14 -12.27 31.06
N GLY A 228 12.20 -11.66 30.51
CA GLY A 228 12.18 -10.60 29.48
C GLY A 228 11.68 -10.99 28.07
N GLY A 229 10.55 -11.69 28.00
CA GLY A 229 9.77 -11.87 26.78
C GLY A 229 8.94 -10.63 26.47
N LEU A 230 8.49 -10.52 25.22
CA LEU A 230 7.75 -9.37 24.74
C LEU A 230 6.30 -9.36 25.25
N LEU A 231 5.76 -10.52 25.64
CA LEU A 231 4.39 -10.68 26.13
C LEU A 231 4.19 -10.02 27.50
N ALA A 232 3.35 -8.98 27.54
CA ALA A 232 2.94 -8.28 28.77
C ALA A 232 1.56 -8.73 29.30
N GLY A 233 1.07 -9.86 28.79
CA GLY A 233 -0.22 -10.47 29.14
C GLY A 233 -1.41 -9.89 28.36
N ASP A 234 -2.60 -10.29 28.78
CA ASP A 234 -3.82 -10.08 27.99
C ASP A 234 -4.63 -8.87 28.47
N LEU A 235 -5.29 -8.18 27.53
CA LEU A 235 -6.24 -7.08 27.74
C LEU A 235 -7.65 -7.59 27.42
N ILE A 236 -8.63 -7.27 28.26
CA ILE A 236 -10.05 -7.61 28.05
C ILE A 236 -10.80 -6.38 27.52
N LEU A 237 -11.50 -6.56 26.40
CA LEU A 237 -12.35 -5.58 25.73
C LEU A 237 -13.82 -5.82 26.10
N GLU A 238 -14.53 -4.83 26.66
CA GLU A 238 -15.93 -5.04 27.09
C GLU A 238 -16.90 -5.17 25.91
N ASN A 239 -16.64 -4.45 24.80
CA ASN A 239 -17.54 -4.36 23.65
C ASN A 239 -16.89 -4.81 22.33
N ASP A 240 -15.87 -5.68 22.41
CA ASP A 240 -15.04 -6.13 21.27
C ASP A 240 -14.33 -5.00 20.51
N VAL A 241 -14.40 -3.77 21.02
CA VAL A 241 -13.78 -2.57 20.47
C VAL A 241 -12.63 -2.17 21.39
N PHE A 242 -11.48 -1.85 20.80
CA PHE A 242 -10.37 -1.27 21.53
C PHE A 242 -10.58 0.24 21.66
N ASP A 243 -10.96 0.69 22.86
CA ASP A 243 -11.08 2.11 23.19
C ASP A 243 -10.26 2.41 24.46
N PRO A 244 -9.05 2.99 24.34
CA PRO A 244 -8.21 3.25 25.50
C PRO A 244 -8.78 4.33 26.44
N SER A 245 -9.86 5.02 26.06
CA SER A 245 -10.58 5.94 26.94
C SER A 245 -11.57 5.22 27.88
N GLU A 246 -11.89 3.96 27.60
CA GLU A 246 -12.74 3.14 28.47
C GLU A 246 -12.06 2.94 29.85
N PRO A 247 -12.71 3.27 30.98
CA PRO A 247 -12.07 3.24 32.30
C PRO A 247 -11.42 1.91 32.67
N ARG A 248 -12.06 0.79 32.28
CA ARG A 248 -11.54 -0.55 32.57
C ARG A 248 -10.32 -0.88 31.71
N LEU A 249 -10.34 -0.56 30.43
CA LEU A 249 -9.17 -0.79 29.56
C LEU A 249 -8.02 0.13 29.96
N CYS A 250 -8.31 1.39 30.28
CA CYS A 250 -7.35 2.36 30.81
C CYS A 250 -6.65 1.83 32.09
N THR A 251 -7.41 1.27 33.03
CA THR A 251 -6.85 0.65 34.25
C THR A 251 -5.93 -0.53 33.91
N GLN A 252 -6.35 -1.42 33.00
CA GLN A 252 -5.52 -2.56 32.57
C GLN A 252 -4.22 -2.11 31.87
N LEU A 253 -4.29 -1.05 31.06
CA LEU A 253 -3.11 -0.45 30.43
C LEU A 253 -2.17 0.13 31.48
N ALA A 254 -2.69 0.83 32.49
CA ALA A 254 -1.88 1.42 33.56
C ALA A 254 -1.17 0.33 34.40
N GLU A 255 -1.86 -0.76 34.71
CA GLU A 255 -1.27 -1.92 35.41
C GLU A 255 -0.14 -2.57 34.62
N LYS A 256 -0.30 -2.70 33.30
CA LYS A 256 0.68 -3.39 32.44
C LYS A 256 1.83 -2.50 32.00
N LEU A 257 1.57 -1.24 31.72
CA LEU A 257 2.49 -0.32 31.05
C LEU A 257 3.06 0.75 31.99
N GLY A 258 2.49 0.92 33.18
CA GLY A 258 2.84 1.98 34.12
C GLY A 258 1.89 3.17 34.05
N SER A 259 2.05 4.11 34.98
CA SER A 259 1.25 5.34 35.04
C SER A 259 1.45 6.20 33.78
N PHE A 260 0.37 6.81 33.31
CA PHE A 260 0.39 7.75 32.18
C PHE A 260 -0.60 8.89 32.44
N SER A 261 -0.34 10.06 31.85
CA SER A 261 -1.19 11.25 31.97
C SER A 261 -2.34 11.25 30.98
N SER A 262 -2.12 10.76 29.75
CA SER A 262 -3.11 10.76 28.69
C SER A 262 -2.81 9.72 27.62
N ILE A 263 -3.86 9.34 26.87
CA ILE A 263 -3.76 8.56 25.64
C ILE A 263 -4.51 9.32 24.55
N GLU A 264 -3.85 9.57 23.42
CA GLU A 264 -4.43 10.28 22.29
C GLU A 264 -4.35 9.45 21.02
N ALA A 265 -5.47 9.35 20.28
CA ALA A 265 -5.44 8.74 18.96
C ALA A 265 -4.57 9.57 18.02
N MET A 266 -3.73 8.90 17.24
CA MET A 266 -2.96 9.54 16.18
C MET A 266 -3.93 10.18 15.18
N LYS A 267 -3.76 11.49 14.96
CA LYS A 267 -4.53 12.24 13.97
C LYS A 267 -3.92 12.05 12.58
N GLY A 268 -4.78 12.03 11.57
CA GLY A 268 -4.37 11.87 10.16
C GLY A 268 -4.33 10.40 9.73
N PHE A 269 -3.45 10.09 8.78
CA PHE A 269 -3.37 8.77 8.19
C PHE A 269 -2.70 7.75 9.12
N ALA A 270 -3.43 6.70 9.49
CA ALA A 270 -2.97 5.63 10.39
C ALA A 270 -2.41 4.39 9.65
N GLY A 271 -2.26 4.43 8.32
CA GLY A 271 -1.87 3.26 7.52
C GLY A 271 -3.05 2.34 7.17
N GLY A 272 -2.88 1.52 6.13
CA GLY A 272 -3.98 0.68 5.60
C GLY A 272 -4.21 -0.67 6.32
N LEU A 273 -3.29 -1.10 7.18
CA LEU A 273 -3.35 -2.42 7.85
C LEU A 273 -3.51 -2.34 9.37
N ASN A 274 -3.64 -1.13 9.91
CA ASN A 274 -3.73 -0.89 11.34
C ASN A 274 -5.18 -0.65 11.75
N GLU A 275 -5.58 -1.21 12.88
CA GLU A 275 -6.90 -1.00 13.47
C GLU A 275 -6.92 0.28 14.34
N GLY A 276 -5.77 0.92 14.50
CA GLY A 276 -5.59 2.22 15.13
C GLY A 276 -4.18 2.41 15.67
N VAL A 277 -3.80 3.67 15.86
CA VAL A 277 -2.53 4.06 16.50
C VAL A 277 -2.81 5.14 17.54
N TRP A 278 -2.23 5.01 18.72
CA TRP A 278 -2.35 5.98 19.81
C TRP A 278 -0.98 6.35 20.38
N PHE A 279 -0.88 7.56 20.92
CA PHE A 279 0.24 8.00 21.75
C PHE A 279 -0.17 7.95 23.21
N MET A 280 0.60 7.24 24.04
CA MET A 280 0.41 7.18 25.48
C MET A 280 1.55 7.96 26.15
N TYR A 281 1.19 9.00 26.89
CA TYR A 281 2.14 9.93 27.50
C TYR A 281 2.39 9.51 28.95
N GLY A 282 3.51 8.82 29.19
CA GLY A 282 4.00 8.50 30.53
C GLY A 282 4.73 9.68 31.17
N GLU A 283 5.11 9.52 32.45
CA GLU A 283 5.88 10.54 33.17
C GLU A 283 7.31 10.69 32.62
N GLU A 284 7.96 9.57 32.29
CA GLU A 284 9.34 9.55 31.78
C GLU A 284 9.42 9.28 30.27
N GLU A 285 8.46 8.53 29.72
CA GLU A 285 8.54 8.02 28.35
C GLU A 285 7.18 8.11 27.65
N THR A 286 7.19 8.43 26.35
CA THR A 286 6.01 8.35 25.50
C THR A 286 6.04 7.05 24.70
N TYR A 287 4.93 6.33 24.70
CA TYR A 287 4.76 5.10 23.93
C TYR A 287 3.83 5.31 22.75
N VAL A 288 4.06 4.52 21.70
CA VAL A 288 3.14 4.34 20.58
C VAL A 288 2.45 2.99 20.77
N LEU A 289 1.12 3.02 20.76
CA LEU A 289 0.26 1.84 20.81
C LEU A 289 -0.28 1.58 19.40
N LYS A 290 0.12 0.49 18.77
CA LYS A 290 -0.34 0.08 17.43
C LYS A 290 -1.21 -1.16 17.56
N LEU A 291 -2.49 -1.05 17.20
CA LEU A 291 -3.43 -2.16 17.24
C LEU A 291 -3.46 -2.86 15.87
N VAL A 292 -3.23 -4.17 15.87
CA VAL A 292 -3.13 -4.98 14.64
C VAL A 292 -4.04 -6.20 14.72
N LYS A 293 -4.41 -6.73 13.56
CA LYS A 293 -5.17 -7.98 13.47
C LYS A 293 -4.36 -9.16 14.00
N CYS A 294 -5.00 -10.02 14.78
CA CYS A 294 -4.38 -11.24 15.31
C CYS A 294 -4.63 -12.48 14.43
N GLN A 295 -5.34 -12.33 13.32
CA GLN A 295 -5.60 -13.41 12.38
C GLN A 295 -4.59 -13.37 11.24
N ARG A 296 -3.99 -14.52 10.94
CA ARG A 296 -3.12 -14.67 9.77
C ARG A 296 -3.93 -14.50 8.49
N ILE A 297 -3.42 -13.69 7.55
CA ILE A 297 -4.02 -13.53 6.22
C ILE A 297 -3.92 -14.84 5.42
N ALA A 298 -2.87 -15.63 5.65
CA ALA A 298 -2.72 -16.97 5.13
C ALA A 298 -2.03 -17.86 6.17
N CYS A 299 -2.31 -19.17 6.16
CA CYS A 299 -1.85 -20.09 7.20
C CYS A 299 -0.32 -20.07 7.47
N HIS A 300 0.48 -19.71 6.47
CA HIS A 300 1.95 -19.69 6.52
C HIS A 300 2.54 -18.28 6.67
N VAL A 301 1.72 -17.24 6.57
CA VAL A 301 2.16 -15.86 6.78
C VAL A 301 1.93 -15.56 8.26
N PRO A 302 2.99 -15.34 9.05
CA PRO A 302 2.82 -15.00 10.46
C PRO A 302 2.06 -13.68 10.59
N THR A 303 1.34 -13.51 11.69
CA THR A 303 0.86 -12.17 12.05
C THR A 303 2.04 -11.28 12.39
N GLU A 304 1.82 -9.97 12.43
CA GLU A 304 2.86 -9.01 12.82
C GLU A 304 3.42 -9.34 14.22
N ALA A 305 2.53 -9.60 15.19
CA ALA A 305 2.94 -9.98 16.55
C ALA A 305 3.74 -11.28 16.60
N GLU A 306 3.35 -12.31 15.82
CA GLU A 306 4.10 -13.56 15.71
C GLU A 306 5.49 -13.34 15.09
N ASN A 307 5.58 -12.48 14.07
CA ASN A 307 6.85 -12.17 13.43
C ASN A 307 7.78 -11.40 14.38
N LEU A 308 7.27 -10.41 15.10
CA LEU A 308 8.04 -9.62 16.07
C LEU A 308 8.58 -10.51 17.20
N GLU A 309 7.76 -11.40 17.75
CA GLU A 309 8.22 -12.36 18.76
C GLU A 309 9.33 -13.28 18.20
N ARG A 310 9.17 -13.78 16.97
CA ARG A 310 10.20 -14.57 16.28
C ARG A 310 11.52 -13.79 16.12
N VAL A 311 11.45 -12.53 15.69
CA VAL A 311 12.63 -11.66 15.53
C VAL A 311 13.30 -11.42 16.88
N ARG A 312 12.51 -11.14 17.93
CA ARG A 312 13.01 -10.94 19.30
C ARG A 312 13.76 -12.15 19.83
N GLN A 313 13.25 -13.36 19.57
CA GLN A 313 13.92 -14.62 19.96
C GLN A 313 15.25 -14.81 19.23
N GLN A 314 15.34 -14.40 17.97
CA GLN A 314 16.57 -14.46 17.18
C GLN A 314 17.57 -13.37 17.57
N HIS A 315 17.08 -12.22 18.04
CA HIS A 315 17.90 -11.07 18.44
C HIS A 315 17.48 -10.53 19.82
N PRO A 316 17.89 -11.16 20.93
CA PRO A 316 17.52 -10.74 22.29
C PRO A 316 18.03 -9.35 22.72
N GLY A 317 18.86 -8.68 21.92
CA GLY A 317 19.28 -7.29 22.12
C GLY A 317 18.38 -6.25 21.42
N ILE A 318 17.52 -6.68 20.49
CA ILE A 318 16.84 -5.76 19.54
C ILE A 318 15.95 -4.71 20.21
N GLY A 319 15.33 -5.02 21.34
CA GLY A 319 14.48 -4.07 22.09
C GLY A 319 15.26 -2.95 22.78
N ALA A 320 16.58 -3.11 22.97
CA ALA A 320 17.44 -2.07 23.54
C ALA A 320 18.05 -1.17 22.45
N ASP A 321 17.96 -1.56 21.19
CA ASP A 321 18.47 -0.80 20.06
C ASP A 321 17.66 0.49 19.89
N GLN A 322 18.34 1.63 19.98
CA GLN A 322 17.72 2.95 19.86
C GLN A 322 17.55 3.39 18.40
N THR A 323 18.18 2.68 17.46
CA THR A 323 18.11 2.99 16.02
C THR A 323 16.89 2.37 15.35
N ILE A 324 16.04 1.67 16.11
CA ILE A 324 14.79 1.08 15.63
C ILE A 324 13.70 1.20 16.70
N ALA A 325 12.45 1.42 16.28
CA ALA A 325 11.27 1.35 17.13
C ALA A 325 10.82 -0.10 17.36
N PHE A 326 11.71 -0.95 17.86
CA PHE A 326 11.32 -2.31 18.18
C PHE A 326 10.32 -2.32 19.36
N PRO A 327 9.28 -3.16 19.33
CA PRO A 327 8.32 -3.25 20.42
C PRO A 327 8.99 -3.56 21.76
N VAL A 328 8.51 -2.89 22.81
CA VAL A 328 8.89 -3.17 24.20
C VAL A 328 7.90 -4.13 24.87
N LYS A 329 6.64 -4.14 24.41
CA LYS A 329 5.59 -5.04 24.89
C LYS A 329 4.62 -5.44 23.77
N LEU A 330 4.06 -6.64 23.89
CA LEU A 330 2.94 -7.17 23.11
C LEU A 330 1.84 -7.60 24.08
N CYS A 331 0.61 -7.16 23.83
CA CYS A 331 -0.56 -7.59 24.60
C CYS A 331 -1.60 -8.21 23.66
N GLY A 332 -2.12 -9.38 23.99
CA GLY A 332 -3.29 -9.91 23.29
C GLY A 332 -4.55 -9.20 23.74
N CYS A 333 -5.42 -8.78 22.82
CA CYS A 333 -6.71 -8.16 23.15
C CYS A 333 -7.83 -9.17 22.94
N TYR A 334 -8.55 -9.49 24.01
CA TYR A 334 -9.58 -10.53 24.05
C TYR A 334 -10.95 -9.92 24.35
N SER A 335 -11.98 -10.42 23.67
CA SER A 335 -13.37 -10.16 24.03
C SER A 335 -13.76 -10.84 25.34
N THR A 336 -14.88 -10.44 25.92
CA THR A 336 -15.38 -11.01 27.19
C THR A 336 -15.71 -12.51 27.12
N ASP A 337 -15.93 -13.05 25.93
CA ASP A 337 -16.11 -14.48 25.66
C ASP A 337 -14.79 -15.28 25.59
N GLY A 338 -13.64 -14.60 25.71
CA GLY A 338 -12.31 -15.21 25.61
C GLY A 338 -11.77 -15.35 24.18
N THR A 339 -12.46 -14.82 23.17
CA THR A 339 -11.98 -14.80 21.79
C THR A 339 -10.91 -13.71 21.60
N LYS A 340 -9.75 -14.05 21.04
CA LYS A 340 -8.73 -13.04 20.69
C LYS A 340 -9.20 -12.22 19.49
N ARG A 341 -9.27 -10.91 19.64
CA ARG A 341 -9.72 -9.96 18.62
C ARG A 341 -8.51 -9.32 17.91
N TYR A 342 -7.54 -8.86 18.69
CA TYR A 342 -6.40 -8.09 18.20
C TYR A 342 -5.10 -8.42 18.95
N ASP A 343 -3.99 -7.90 18.44
CA ASP A 343 -2.73 -7.75 19.16
C ASP A 343 -2.43 -6.26 19.31
N LEU A 344 -2.04 -5.83 20.50
CA LEU A 344 -1.56 -4.48 20.79
C LEU A 344 -0.04 -4.49 20.86
N ILE A 345 0.59 -3.77 19.95
CA ILE A 345 2.03 -3.58 19.88
C ILE A 345 2.36 -2.27 20.58
N VAL A 346 3.21 -2.34 21.62
CA VAL A 346 3.66 -1.18 22.38
C VAL A 346 5.13 -0.95 22.06
N MET A 347 5.45 0.22 21.51
CA MET A 347 6.80 0.62 21.14
C MET A 347 7.12 1.98 21.72
N ARG A 348 8.41 2.28 21.89
CA ARG A 348 8.86 3.62 22.31
C ARG A 348 8.58 4.61 21.19
N LYS A 349 8.18 5.83 21.53
CA LYS A 349 8.09 6.91 20.55
C LYS A 349 9.50 7.34 20.16
N ILE A 350 9.79 7.29 18.86
CA ILE A 350 11.06 7.77 18.31
C ILE A 350 11.03 9.30 18.17
N PRO A 351 12.11 10.00 18.56
CA PRO A 351 12.23 11.45 18.36
C PRO A 351 12.44 11.80 16.88
N GLY A 352 12.22 13.06 16.53
CA GLY A 352 12.42 13.57 15.17
C GLY A 352 11.15 13.60 14.31
N GLU A 353 11.36 13.81 13.02
CA GLU A 353 10.34 13.92 11.98
C GLU A 353 10.50 12.77 10.97
N ARG A 354 9.42 12.40 10.26
CA ARG A 354 9.54 11.42 9.19
C ARG A 354 10.42 11.96 8.07
N LEU A 355 11.26 11.13 7.46
CA LEU A 355 12.16 11.58 6.40
C LEU A 355 11.40 12.18 5.21
N ALA A 356 10.21 11.66 4.89
CA ALA A 356 9.32 12.26 3.88
C ALA A 356 8.90 13.71 4.22
N GLU A 357 8.64 14.01 5.50
CA GLU A 357 8.29 15.35 5.97
C GLU A 357 9.50 16.27 5.98
N VAL A 358 10.67 15.75 6.38
CA VAL A 358 11.95 16.48 6.31
C VAL A 358 12.26 16.88 4.87
N LEU A 359 12.12 15.95 3.92
CA LEU A 359 12.29 16.21 2.49
C LEU A 359 11.30 17.27 1.99
N GLY A 360 10.02 17.14 2.33
CA GLY A 360 9.00 18.11 1.95
C GLY A 360 9.30 19.51 2.48
N ARG A 361 9.56 19.63 3.79
CA ARG A 361 9.93 20.89 4.45
C ARG A 361 11.15 21.52 3.78
N TRP A 362 12.17 20.73 3.52
CA TRP A 362 13.40 21.20 2.92
C TRP A 362 13.19 21.68 1.48
N TYR A 363 12.47 20.91 0.66
CA TYR A 363 12.18 21.23 -0.73
C TYR A 363 11.40 22.54 -0.89
N TYR A 364 10.39 22.78 -0.04
CA TYR A 364 9.58 24.00 -0.11
C TYR A 364 10.24 25.22 0.56
N ALA A 365 11.26 25.02 1.40
CA ALA A 365 11.96 26.12 2.05
C ALA A 365 13.03 26.78 1.16
N GLN A 366 13.56 26.08 0.15
CA GLN A 366 14.67 26.59 -0.69
C GLN A 366 14.18 27.04 -2.08
N GLN A 367 14.77 28.15 -2.58
CA GLN A 367 14.51 28.63 -3.95
C GLN A 367 15.28 27.83 -5.01
N GLU A 368 16.38 27.14 -4.65
CA GLU A 368 17.15 26.26 -5.54
C GLU A 368 17.60 24.97 -4.81
N PRO A 369 16.87 23.86 -4.97
CA PRO A 369 17.08 22.62 -4.21
C PRO A 369 18.28 21.74 -4.66
N SER A 370 19.15 22.15 -5.57
CA SER A 370 20.10 21.19 -6.19
C SER A 370 21.43 21.01 -5.47
N GLU A 371 21.78 21.83 -4.46
CA GLU A 371 23.17 21.88 -3.98
C GLU A 371 23.39 21.82 -2.46
N ASP A 372 22.38 21.54 -1.63
CA ASP A 372 22.61 21.52 -0.19
C ASP A 372 23.41 20.27 0.26
N PRO A 373 24.66 20.44 0.70
CA PRO A 373 25.52 19.34 1.08
C PRO A 373 25.01 18.60 2.32
N LEU A 374 24.23 19.26 3.19
CA LEU A 374 23.68 18.64 4.40
C LEU A 374 22.62 17.60 4.05
N LEU A 375 21.77 17.90 3.06
CA LEU A 375 20.77 16.96 2.58
C LEU A 375 21.43 15.73 1.98
N ARG A 376 22.42 15.92 1.10
CA ARG A 376 23.18 14.80 0.54
C ARG A 376 23.85 13.96 1.65
N GLN A 377 24.47 14.61 2.63
CA GLN A 377 25.13 13.94 3.75
C GLN A 377 24.15 13.13 4.61
N LEU A 378 22.93 13.62 4.81
CA LEU A 378 21.88 12.88 5.51
C LEU A 378 21.52 11.59 4.76
N TRP A 379 21.38 11.63 3.43
CA TRP A 379 21.04 10.45 2.63
C TRP A 379 22.19 9.44 2.59
N GLU A 380 23.44 9.90 2.48
CA GLU A 380 24.62 9.03 2.65
C GLU A 380 24.63 8.37 4.05
N SER A 381 24.28 9.14 5.10
CA SER A 381 24.20 8.61 6.46
C SER A 381 23.07 7.61 6.64
N LEU A 382 21.94 7.81 5.98
CA LEU A 382 20.84 6.84 5.91
C LEU A 382 21.30 5.52 5.27
N GLY A 383 22.05 5.59 4.17
CA GLY A 383 22.63 4.41 3.53
C GLY A 383 23.54 3.65 4.48
N ARG A 384 24.45 4.36 5.17
CA ARG A 384 25.32 3.74 6.19
C ARG A 384 24.52 3.11 7.33
N GLN A 385 23.47 3.77 7.79
CA GLN A 385 22.60 3.26 8.86
C GLN A 385 21.89 1.97 8.45
N LEU A 386 21.37 1.88 7.23
CA LEU A 386 20.75 0.65 6.72
C LEU A 386 21.79 -0.48 6.60
N ALA A 387 23.00 -0.20 6.12
CA ALA A 387 24.06 -1.21 6.06
C ALA A 387 24.40 -1.74 7.45
N SER A 388 24.52 -0.87 8.45
CA SER A 388 24.75 -1.29 9.85
C SER A 388 23.58 -2.11 10.40
N PHE A 389 22.34 -1.78 10.05
CA PHE A 389 21.17 -2.57 10.41
C PHE A 389 21.23 -3.98 9.79
N HIS A 390 21.55 -4.09 8.50
CA HIS A 390 21.70 -5.39 7.83
C HIS A 390 22.84 -6.23 8.41
N GLU A 391 23.99 -5.62 8.72
CA GLU A 391 25.11 -6.30 9.37
C GLU A 391 24.71 -6.83 10.76
N ARG A 392 24.06 -5.98 11.56
CA ARG A 392 23.71 -6.29 12.95
C ARG A 392 22.67 -7.40 13.06
N TYR A 393 21.72 -7.45 12.13
CA TYR A 393 20.58 -8.36 12.22
C TYR A 393 20.56 -9.47 11.16
N GLY A 394 21.30 -9.35 10.06
CA GLY A 394 21.24 -10.29 8.95
C GLY A 394 19.82 -10.42 8.37
N LYS A 395 19.05 -9.33 8.39
CA LYS A 395 17.63 -9.28 8.00
C LYS A 395 17.34 -8.02 7.21
N GLN A 396 16.39 -8.11 6.28
CA GLN A 396 15.73 -6.96 5.68
C GLN A 396 14.71 -6.38 6.67
N HIS A 397 14.49 -5.07 6.61
CA HIS A 397 13.39 -4.34 7.20
C HIS A 397 12.05 -4.80 6.59
N GLY A 398 12.01 -4.97 5.27
CA GLY A 398 10.87 -5.52 4.52
C GLY A 398 9.78 -4.50 4.14
N ASP A 399 9.97 -3.24 4.51
CA ASP A 399 9.12 -2.10 4.10
C ASP A 399 9.93 -0.79 4.23
N PHE A 400 11.16 -0.81 3.69
CA PHE A 400 12.09 0.30 3.86
C PHE A 400 11.76 1.44 2.90
N GLN A 401 11.09 2.48 3.41
CA GLN A 401 10.64 3.63 2.64
C GLN A 401 10.67 4.93 3.49
N PRO A 402 10.71 6.13 2.88
CA PRO A 402 10.88 7.41 3.59
C PRO A 402 9.91 7.69 4.74
N PHE A 403 8.75 7.06 4.78
CA PHE A 403 7.79 7.22 5.88
C PHE A 403 8.08 6.40 7.13
N ASN A 404 8.81 5.30 6.94
CA ASN A 404 9.19 4.39 8.01
C ASN A 404 10.58 4.75 8.58
N ILE A 405 11.07 5.94 8.23
CA ILE A 405 12.37 6.47 8.67
C ILE A 405 12.12 7.78 9.39
N PHE A 406 12.63 7.89 10.60
CA PHE A 406 12.65 9.12 11.39
C PHE A 406 14.05 9.70 11.40
N TYR A 407 14.12 11.02 11.29
CA TYR A 407 15.35 11.79 11.43
C TYR A 407 15.17 12.83 12.54
N ASP A 408 16.06 12.76 13.52
CA ASP A 408 16.16 13.79 14.56
C ASP A 408 17.29 14.75 14.21
N GLU A 409 16.91 15.92 13.69
CA GLU A 409 17.83 16.97 13.25
C GLU A 409 18.76 17.48 14.36
N VAL A 410 18.34 17.41 15.63
CA VAL A 410 19.15 17.88 16.76
C VAL A 410 20.32 16.94 17.03
N THR A 411 20.07 15.63 16.96
CA THR A 411 21.08 14.61 17.30
C THR A 411 21.75 14.02 16.06
N GLY A 412 21.19 14.24 14.87
CA GLY A 412 21.56 13.56 13.64
C GLY A 412 21.15 12.09 13.60
N ALA A 413 20.32 11.64 14.55
CA ALA A 413 19.94 10.24 14.67
C ALA A 413 18.95 9.84 13.57
N ILE A 414 19.18 8.66 12.98
CA ILE A 414 18.30 8.02 12.02
C ILE A 414 17.74 6.76 12.65
N CYS A 415 16.42 6.66 12.68
CA CYS A 415 15.71 5.57 13.32
C CYS A 415 14.68 4.93 12.38
N PHE A 416 14.56 3.61 12.40
CA PHE A 416 13.58 2.89 11.58
C PHE A 416 12.36 2.50 12.41
N ILE A 417 11.17 2.66 11.84
CA ILE A 417 9.89 2.29 12.45
C ILE A 417 9.16 1.27 11.60
N ASP A 418 8.09 0.70 12.14
CA ASP A 418 7.27 -0.29 11.42
C ASP A 418 8.03 -1.55 10.97
N VAL A 419 8.84 -2.09 11.89
CA VAL A 419 9.65 -3.31 11.69
C VAL A 419 8.83 -4.61 11.75
N GLY A 420 7.51 -4.53 11.55
CA GLY A 420 6.60 -5.69 11.55
C GLY A 420 6.91 -6.69 10.44
N GLY A 421 7.42 -6.21 9.30
CA GLY A 421 7.87 -7.02 8.16
C GLY A 421 9.29 -7.58 8.27
N MET A 422 10.02 -7.26 9.34
CA MET A 422 11.45 -7.55 9.44
C MET A 422 11.76 -9.05 9.29
N GLY A 423 12.65 -9.36 8.35
CA GLY A 423 13.08 -10.72 8.03
C GLY A 423 11.98 -11.62 7.47
N ILE A 424 10.87 -11.05 6.99
CA ILE A 424 9.92 -11.74 6.11
C ILE A 424 10.49 -11.65 4.69
N PRO A 425 10.59 -12.77 3.95
CA PRO A 425 11.04 -12.73 2.57
C PRO A 425 10.12 -11.85 1.70
N THR A 426 10.71 -10.83 1.11
CA THR A 426 10.09 -9.95 0.10
C THR A 426 10.70 -10.25 -1.26
N MET A 427 10.03 -9.81 -2.34
CA MET A 427 10.59 -9.92 -3.70
C MET A 427 11.79 -9.00 -3.87
N ASP A 428 11.66 -7.78 -3.37
CA ASP A 428 12.69 -6.74 -3.45
C ASP A 428 13.42 -6.62 -2.11
N ASN A 429 14.70 -6.28 -2.16
CA ASN A 429 15.47 -5.92 -0.96
C ASN A 429 15.19 -4.47 -0.53
N ASP A 430 15.62 -4.09 0.67
CA ASP A 430 15.35 -2.76 1.24
C ASP A 430 15.91 -1.61 0.39
N VAL A 431 17.01 -1.83 -0.35
CA VAL A 431 17.59 -0.79 -1.22
C VAL A 431 16.75 -0.62 -2.49
N GLU A 432 16.30 -1.72 -3.09
CA GLU A 432 15.37 -1.70 -4.22
C GLU A 432 14.05 -1.04 -3.82
N HIS A 433 13.48 -1.45 -2.68
CA HIS A 433 12.24 -0.89 -2.18
C HIS A 433 12.35 0.62 -1.90
N PHE A 434 13.46 1.07 -1.32
CA PHE A 434 13.72 2.50 -1.14
C PHE A 434 13.85 3.24 -2.47
N ARG A 435 14.56 2.67 -3.46
CA ARG A 435 14.70 3.26 -4.80
C ARG A 435 13.34 3.42 -5.47
N GLU A 436 12.47 2.41 -5.38
CA GLU A 436 11.11 2.48 -5.92
C GLU A 436 10.27 3.55 -5.20
N ALA A 437 10.34 3.61 -3.87
CA ALA A 437 9.66 4.64 -3.09
C ALA A 437 10.12 6.06 -3.47
N MET A 438 11.43 6.27 -3.65
CA MET A 438 11.98 7.53 -4.16
C MET A 438 11.52 7.82 -5.59
N GLY A 439 11.39 6.79 -6.43
CA GLY A 439 10.83 6.89 -7.79
C GLY A 439 9.37 7.37 -7.82
N LEU A 440 8.55 6.99 -6.83
CA LEU A 440 7.19 7.50 -6.69
C LEU A 440 7.18 8.98 -6.30
N LEU A 441 8.12 9.38 -5.43
CA LEU A 441 8.28 10.77 -4.99
C LEU A 441 8.78 11.70 -6.12
N LYS A 442 9.53 11.20 -7.11
CA LYS A 442 9.95 11.97 -8.30
C LYS A 442 8.82 12.72 -8.99
N LYS A 443 7.58 12.23 -8.91
CA LYS A 443 6.42 12.88 -9.55
C LYS A 443 6.01 14.18 -8.85
N GLY A 444 6.30 14.30 -7.55
CA GLY A 444 5.95 15.46 -6.73
C GLY A 444 7.12 16.42 -6.46
N TYR A 445 8.35 16.01 -6.77
CA TYR A 445 9.58 16.74 -6.48
C TYR A 445 10.43 16.90 -7.75
N ASN A 446 11.54 17.63 -7.67
CA ASN A 446 12.50 17.72 -8.77
C ASN A 446 13.17 16.34 -9.02
N GLU A 447 13.05 15.82 -10.24
CA GLU A 447 13.55 14.48 -10.59
C GLU A 447 15.07 14.33 -10.39
N GLN A 448 15.85 15.35 -10.81
CA GLN A 448 17.31 15.34 -10.66
C GLN A 448 17.72 15.29 -9.19
N LEU A 449 17.09 16.11 -8.34
CA LEU A 449 17.30 16.06 -6.90
C LEU A 449 17.05 14.66 -6.34
N MET A 450 15.94 14.03 -6.72
CA MET A 450 15.58 12.70 -6.24
C MET A 450 16.55 11.63 -6.70
N ASP A 451 17.09 11.74 -7.92
CA ASP A 451 18.16 10.88 -8.41
C ASP A 451 19.46 11.08 -7.63
N ASP A 452 19.86 12.31 -7.38
CA ASP A 452 21.08 12.63 -6.63
C ASP A 452 21.00 12.13 -5.18
N LEU A 453 19.84 12.28 -4.53
CA LEU A 453 19.58 11.76 -3.19
C LEU A 453 19.57 10.23 -3.14
N THR A 454 19.00 9.59 -4.16
CA THR A 454 19.01 8.13 -4.29
C THR A 454 20.45 7.62 -4.50
N ALA A 455 21.23 8.30 -5.34
CA ALA A 455 22.64 7.98 -5.56
C ALA A 455 23.47 8.15 -4.28
N ALA A 456 23.25 9.23 -3.53
CA ALA A 456 23.88 9.49 -2.23
C ALA A 456 23.58 8.38 -1.21
N PHE A 457 22.32 7.97 -1.10
CA PHE A 457 21.91 6.84 -0.26
C PHE A 457 22.64 5.53 -0.65
N ILE A 458 22.64 5.17 -1.93
CA ILE A 458 23.32 3.96 -2.42
C ILE A 458 24.83 4.04 -2.16
N GLN A 459 25.44 5.21 -2.36
CA GLN A 459 26.85 5.44 -2.09
C GLN A 459 27.17 5.19 -0.61
N GLY A 460 26.38 5.77 0.30
CA GLY A 460 26.54 5.57 1.74
C GLY A 460 26.40 4.11 2.16
N TYR A 461 25.41 3.40 1.60
CA TYR A 461 25.20 1.98 1.86
C TYR A 461 26.40 1.12 1.40
N LYS A 462 26.92 1.36 0.19
CA LYS A 462 28.10 0.67 -0.34
C LYS A 462 29.35 0.95 0.49
N GLN A 463 29.58 2.20 0.90
CA GLN A 463 30.74 2.60 1.70
C GLN A 463 30.78 1.90 3.07
N ALA A 464 29.62 1.63 3.67
CA ALA A 464 29.51 0.89 4.93
C ALA A 464 29.60 -0.64 4.76
N GLY A 465 29.94 -1.15 3.57
CA GLY A 465 30.05 -2.59 3.33
C GLY A 465 28.71 -3.30 3.18
N GLY A 466 27.64 -2.56 2.85
CA GLY A 466 26.37 -3.17 2.49
C GLY A 466 26.53 -4.15 1.32
N PRO A 467 25.83 -5.29 1.32
CA PRO A 467 25.94 -6.29 0.25
C PRO A 467 25.71 -5.67 -1.13
N VAL A 468 26.49 -6.15 -2.11
CA VAL A 468 26.41 -5.67 -3.49
C VAL A 468 25.02 -5.96 -4.03
N ILE A 469 24.31 -4.90 -4.43
CA ILE A 469 23.06 -5.00 -5.17
C ILE A 469 23.44 -5.40 -6.58
N VAL A 470 22.96 -6.55 -7.03
CA VAL A 470 23.16 -7.00 -8.41
C VAL A 470 22.05 -6.33 -9.23
N ASP A 471 22.42 -5.29 -9.98
CA ASP A 471 21.50 -4.53 -10.84
C ASP A 471 20.94 -5.38 -12.00
#